data_AF-A0A1W9Q9A7-F1
#
_entry.id   AF-A0A1W9Q9A7-F1
#
_cell.length_a   1.000
_cell.length_b   1.000
_cell.length_c   1.000
_cell.angle_alpha   90.00
_cell.angle_beta   90.00
_cell.angle_gamma   90.00
#
_symmetry.space_group_name_H-M   'P 1'
#
loop_
_entity.id
_entity.type
_entity.pdbx_description
1 polymer ?
#
loop_
_entity_poly.entity_id
_entity_poly.type
_entity_poly.pdbx_seq_one_letter_code
_entity_poly.pdbx_strand_id
1 'polypeptide(L)'
;YTVPGFREPVDWDVVGTSEDIARLDKLLPRYDGKKPSPNKTVYLYEGRPLEVVHTQPGDYWSKISEVFANEKTIDVPILGRLVLAPAPFCLITKQVGLIYRIHHWHKNLEDVYTLRNQIRSIPPHIEALLPLAQEHARNYYAPRHKFSPVIPVACHPAIPNQPNALHGLLHDRLRFGAQPLAHEKDAWRAFPHLKGAERIDRMHRLLAEEVMVFAAHTRSEERGFPEARTDAELKRYALREFAMSHLPEDWRYFLVNHYREIASLIPDDWGKKVADLVGPEPDKRAP
;
A
#
# COMPACT_ATOMS: atom_id res chain seq x y z
N TYR A 1 0.60 -13.98 -29.95
CA TYR A 1 0.51 -14.06 -28.47
C TYR A 1 -0.80 -13.41 -28.08
N THR A 2 -1.64 -14.09 -27.30
CA THR A 2 -2.80 -13.45 -26.66
C THR A 2 -2.30 -12.55 -25.55
N VAL A 3 -2.81 -11.32 -25.52
CA VAL A 3 -2.54 -10.34 -24.46
C VAL A 3 -2.95 -11.00 -23.13
N PRO A 4 -2.07 -11.09 -22.12
CA PRO A 4 -2.50 -11.52 -20.80
C PRO A 4 -3.56 -10.53 -20.34
N GLY A 5 -4.80 -11.01 -20.19
CA GLY A 5 -5.87 -10.19 -19.63
C GLY A 5 -5.51 -9.88 -18.19
N PHE A 6 -4.85 -8.74 -17.94
CA PHE A 6 -4.99 -8.09 -16.65
C PHE A 6 -6.47 -7.75 -16.52
N ARG A 7 -7.09 -8.23 -15.43
CA ARG A 7 -8.53 -8.39 -15.23
C ARG A 7 -9.41 -7.35 -15.92
N GLU A 8 -10.64 -7.70 -16.26
CA GLU A 8 -11.59 -6.67 -16.69
C GLU A 8 -11.90 -5.65 -15.56
N PRO A 9 -11.92 -4.34 -15.86
CA PRO A 9 -11.48 -3.72 -17.12
C PRO A 9 -9.95 -3.73 -17.23
N VAL A 10 -9.45 -4.09 -18.40
CA VAL A 10 -8.03 -4.21 -18.68
C VAL A 10 -7.36 -2.84 -18.49
N ASP A 11 -6.49 -2.74 -17.49
CA ASP A 11 -5.73 -1.54 -17.15
C ASP A 11 -4.36 -1.67 -17.79
N TRP A 12 -4.12 -0.95 -18.89
CA TRP A 12 -2.84 -0.94 -19.59
C TRP A 12 -2.02 0.27 -19.16
N ASP A 13 -0.98 0.03 -18.36
CA ASP A 13 0.06 1.01 -18.12
C ASP A 13 1.09 0.92 -19.26
N VAL A 14 0.90 1.75 -20.28
CA VAL A 14 1.81 1.83 -21.42
C VAL A 14 2.77 3.00 -21.24
N VAL A 15 4.01 2.79 -21.65
CA VAL A 15 5.05 3.82 -21.63
C VAL A 15 5.27 4.28 -23.07
N GLY A 16 5.19 5.59 -23.33
CA GLY A 16 5.27 6.15 -24.67
C GLY A 16 6.13 7.41 -24.76
N THR A 17 6.90 7.51 -25.84
CA THR A 17 7.69 8.70 -26.18
C THR A 17 6.80 9.82 -26.74
N SER A 18 7.33 11.04 -26.87
CA SER A 18 6.65 12.13 -27.57
C SER A 18 6.21 11.76 -29.00
N GLU A 19 6.99 10.94 -29.69
CA GLU A 19 6.67 10.44 -31.03
C GLU A 19 5.48 9.46 -31.00
N ASP A 20 5.42 8.57 -30.00
CA ASP A 20 4.28 7.69 -29.78
C ASP A 20 3.01 8.47 -29.47
N ILE A 21 3.09 9.50 -28.63
CA ILE A 21 1.95 10.37 -28.32
C ILE A 21 1.46 11.09 -29.59
N ALA A 22 2.36 11.72 -30.35
CA ALA A 22 1.99 12.43 -31.58
C ALA A 22 1.39 11.50 -32.65
N ARG A 23 1.80 10.23 -32.66
CA ARG A 23 1.23 9.20 -33.52
C ARG A 23 -0.14 8.74 -33.03
N LEU A 24 -0.29 8.44 -31.74
CA LEU A 24 -1.56 8.00 -31.16
C LEU A 24 -2.64 9.07 -31.23
N ASP A 25 -2.28 10.36 -31.10
CA ASP A 25 -3.20 11.50 -31.31
C ASP A 25 -3.86 11.52 -32.70
N LYS A 26 -3.23 10.92 -33.72
CA LYS A 26 -3.79 10.81 -35.07
C LYS A 26 -4.67 9.58 -35.26
N LEU A 27 -4.55 8.60 -34.38
CA LEU A 27 -5.13 7.26 -34.55
C LEU A 27 -6.28 6.99 -33.58
N LEU A 28 -6.25 7.57 -32.38
CA LEU A 28 -7.22 7.32 -31.33
C LEU A 28 -7.83 8.62 -30.79
N PRO A 29 -9.13 8.61 -30.48
CA PRO A 29 -9.73 9.71 -29.74
C PRO A 29 -9.18 9.75 -28.31
N ARG A 30 -8.90 10.96 -27.82
CA ARG A 30 -8.57 11.19 -26.41
C ARG A 30 -9.80 10.92 -25.54
N TYR A 31 -9.56 10.40 -24.34
CA TYR A 31 -10.61 10.12 -23.37
C TYR A 31 -10.73 11.25 -22.35
N ASP A 32 -11.79 12.05 -22.49
CA ASP A 32 -12.03 13.25 -21.65
C ASP A 32 -12.66 12.92 -20.28
N GLY A 33 -13.01 11.66 -20.02
CA GLY A 33 -13.63 11.22 -18.77
C GLY A 33 -12.67 11.14 -17.57
N LYS A 34 -11.39 11.50 -17.74
CA LYS A 34 -10.40 11.60 -16.66
C LYS A 34 -9.82 13.01 -16.59
N LYS A 35 -9.54 13.47 -15.37
CA LYS A 35 -8.84 14.74 -15.16
C LYS A 35 -7.48 14.70 -15.86
N PRO A 36 -7.09 15.74 -16.62
CA PRO A 36 -5.80 15.79 -17.29
C PRO A 36 -4.65 15.57 -16.30
N SER A 37 -3.71 14.70 -16.68
CA SER A 37 -2.46 14.47 -15.96
C SER A 37 -1.31 15.03 -16.79
N PRO A 38 -0.37 15.79 -16.20
CA PRO A 38 0.77 16.33 -16.94
C PRO A 38 1.70 15.25 -17.49
N ASN A 39 1.67 14.04 -16.92
CA ASN A 39 2.60 12.96 -17.26
C ASN A 39 1.91 11.77 -17.93
N LYS A 40 0.63 11.91 -18.33
CA LYS A 40 -0.14 10.81 -18.90
C LYS A 40 -1.22 11.31 -19.84
N THR A 41 -1.30 10.71 -21.03
CA THR A 41 -2.46 10.85 -21.92
C THR A 41 -3.34 9.62 -21.81
N VAL A 42 -4.65 9.81 -21.87
CA VAL A 42 -5.61 8.70 -21.88
C VAL A 42 -6.35 8.71 -23.21
N TYR A 43 -6.39 7.57 -23.88
CA TYR A 43 -7.11 7.36 -25.15
C TYR A 43 -8.27 6.38 -24.94
N LEU A 44 -9.20 6.33 -25.91
CA LEU A 44 -10.21 5.28 -25.97
C LEU A 44 -9.82 4.28 -27.07
N TYR A 45 -9.57 3.03 -26.67
CA TYR A 45 -9.26 1.92 -27.58
C TYR A 45 -10.27 0.79 -27.36
N GLU A 46 -11.04 0.44 -28.40
CA GLU A 46 -12.10 -0.59 -28.32
C GLU A 46 -13.08 -0.37 -27.15
N GLY A 47 -13.43 0.90 -26.88
CA GLY A 47 -14.33 1.28 -25.79
C GLY A 47 -13.70 1.24 -24.38
N ARG A 48 -12.38 0.99 -24.27
CA ARG A 48 -11.66 0.94 -22.99
C ARG A 48 -10.63 2.07 -22.87
N PRO A 49 -10.42 2.64 -21.67
CA PRO A 49 -9.37 3.62 -21.45
C PRO A 49 -7.97 2.97 -21.61
N LEU A 50 -7.16 3.54 -22.49
CA LEU A 50 -5.74 3.22 -22.66
C LEU A 50 -4.91 4.34 -22.03
N GLU A 51 -4.10 4.01 -21.04
CA GLU A 51 -3.29 4.98 -20.30
C GLU A 51 -1.84 4.96 -20.81
N VAL A 52 -1.37 6.08 -21.33
CA VAL A 52 -0.01 6.22 -21.86
C VAL A 52 0.77 7.22 -21.04
N VAL A 53 1.71 6.71 -20.25
CA VAL A 53 2.64 7.49 -19.44
C VAL A 53 3.72 8.07 -20.34
N HIS A 54 3.94 9.37 -20.23
CA HIS A 54 4.91 10.09 -21.05
C HIS A 54 6.32 9.80 -20.57
N THR A 55 7.23 9.48 -21.49
CA THR A 55 8.67 9.47 -21.24
C THR A 55 9.31 10.72 -21.82
N GLN A 56 10.12 11.39 -21.00
CA GLN A 56 11.05 12.43 -21.44
C GLN A 56 12.49 12.02 -21.14
N PRO A 57 13.46 12.37 -22.02
CA PRO A 57 14.86 12.04 -21.78
C PRO A 57 15.35 12.45 -20.39
N GLY A 58 15.88 11.49 -19.63
CA GLY A 58 16.45 11.70 -18.30
C GLY A 58 15.44 11.59 -17.15
N ASP A 59 14.16 11.40 -17.43
CA ASP A 59 13.15 11.18 -16.40
C ASP A 59 13.16 9.74 -15.87
N TYR A 60 12.30 9.48 -14.86
CA TYR A 60 12.12 8.14 -14.31
C TYR A 60 11.70 7.14 -15.38
N TRP A 61 10.70 7.47 -16.19
CA TRP A 61 10.07 6.55 -17.13
C TRP A 61 10.95 6.25 -18.35
N SER A 62 11.88 7.13 -18.72
CA SER A 62 12.87 6.87 -19.78
C SER A 62 13.88 5.80 -19.34
N LYS A 63 14.41 5.89 -18.11
CA LYS A 63 15.30 4.88 -17.53
C LYS A 63 14.61 3.53 -17.41
N ILE A 64 13.34 3.54 -17.02
CA ILE A 64 12.50 2.36 -16.95
C ILE A 64 12.27 1.75 -18.34
N SER A 65 11.96 2.59 -19.35
CA SER A 65 11.74 2.15 -20.72
C SER A 65 12.98 1.50 -21.36
N GLU A 66 14.18 1.95 -21.03
CA GLU A 66 15.44 1.33 -21.49
C GLU A 66 15.57 -0.11 -20.97
N VAL A 67 15.24 -0.34 -19.71
CA VAL A 67 15.27 -1.68 -19.10
C VAL A 67 14.21 -2.60 -19.71
N PHE A 68 13.08 -2.04 -20.17
CA PHE A 68 12.00 -2.80 -20.81
C PHE A 68 12.22 -3.04 -22.30
N ALA A 69 13.28 -2.50 -22.93
CA ALA A 69 13.51 -2.65 -24.38
C ALA A 69 13.61 -4.11 -24.83
N ASN A 70 14.05 -5.00 -23.92
CA ASN A 70 14.17 -6.44 -24.15
C ASN A 70 12.96 -7.25 -23.64
N GLU A 71 11.97 -6.58 -23.05
CA GLU A 71 10.73 -7.21 -22.62
C GLU A 71 9.78 -7.41 -23.82
N LYS A 72 8.77 -8.26 -23.60
CA LYS A 72 7.76 -8.49 -24.63
C LYS A 72 7.00 -7.20 -24.94
N THR A 73 7.16 -6.69 -26.15
CA THR A 73 6.36 -5.59 -26.68
C THR A 73 5.05 -6.13 -27.25
N ILE A 74 3.96 -5.38 -27.11
CA ILE A 74 2.77 -5.64 -27.91
C ILE A 74 2.88 -4.83 -29.19
N ASP A 75 2.63 -5.50 -30.31
CA ASP A 75 2.40 -4.88 -31.60
C ASP A 75 0.91 -5.01 -31.91
N VAL A 76 0.17 -3.92 -31.75
CA VAL A 76 -1.26 -3.86 -32.08
C VAL A 76 -1.39 -3.05 -33.37
N PRO A 77 -2.18 -3.48 -34.37
CA PRO A 77 -2.26 -2.82 -35.68
C PRO A 77 -2.48 -1.30 -35.63
N ILE A 78 -3.27 -0.82 -34.65
CA ILE A 78 -3.56 0.61 -34.46
C ILE A 78 -2.56 1.27 -33.51
N LEU A 79 -2.08 0.56 -32.48
CA LEU A 79 -1.23 1.15 -31.45
C LEU A 79 0.26 1.17 -31.85
N GLY A 80 0.64 0.39 -32.87
CA GLY A 80 2.02 0.12 -33.22
C GLY A 80 2.73 -0.69 -32.13
N ARG A 81 4.07 -0.67 -32.16
CA ARG A 81 4.91 -1.31 -31.15
C ARG A 81 4.98 -0.43 -29.90
N LEU A 82 4.35 -0.87 -28.82
CA LEU A 82 4.41 -0.18 -27.53
C LEU A 82 5.05 -1.07 -26.45
N VAL A 83 5.80 -0.43 -25.56
CA VAL A 83 6.44 -1.10 -24.42
C VAL A 83 5.42 -1.17 -23.29
N LEU A 84 5.08 -2.39 -22.89
CA LEU A 84 4.29 -2.62 -21.70
C LEU A 84 5.18 -2.69 -20.46
N ALA A 85 4.70 -2.13 -19.36
CA ALA A 85 5.27 -2.42 -18.06
C ALA A 85 5.16 -3.94 -17.78
N PRO A 86 6.28 -4.66 -17.55
CA PRO A 86 6.22 -6.09 -17.26
C PRO A 86 5.58 -6.30 -15.87
N ALA A 87 4.81 -7.37 -15.71
CA ALA A 87 4.07 -7.64 -14.46
C ALA A 87 4.95 -7.57 -13.18
N PRO A 88 6.20 -8.09 -13.16
CA PRO A 88 7.10 -7.92 -12.02
C PRO A 88 7.39 -6.46 -11.66
N PHE A 89 7.47 -5.57 -12.63
CA PHE A 89 7.64 -4.14 -12.37
C PHE A 89 6.35 -3.52 -11.83
N CYS A 90 5.19 -3.88 -12.38
CA CYS A 90 3.89 -3.44 -11.84
C CYS A 90 3.70 -3.87 -10.36
N LEU A 91 4.21 -5.04 -10.00
CA LEU A 91 4.22 -5.50 -8.61
C LEU A 91 5.07 -4.56 -7.73
N ILE A 92 6.30 -4.26 -8.14
CA ILE A 92 7.20 -3.34 -7.41
C ILE A 92 6.54 -1.96 -7.24
N THR A 93 6.06 -1.35 -8.32
CA THR A 93 5.50 0.01 -8.28
C THR A 93 4.26 0.11 -7.40
N LYS A 94 3.41 -0.92 -7.38
CA LYS A 94 2.26 -0.98 -6.47
C LYS A 94 2.70 -1.17 -5.02
N GLN A 95 3.68 -2.03 -4.74
CA GLN A 95 4.21 -2.23 -3.39
C GLN A 95 4.81 -0.94 -2.81
N VAL A 96 5.65 -0.23 -3.58
CA VAL A 96 6.25 1.04 -3.13
C VAL A 96 5.25 2.19 -3.02
N GLY A 97 4.15 2.14 -3.77
CA GLY A 97 3.05 3.10 -3.63
C GLY A 97 2.19 2.87 -2.38
N LEU A 98 1.93 1.60 -2.01
CA LEU A 98 0.99 1.24 -0.94
C LEU A 98 1.45 1.61 0.47
N ILE A 99 2.74 1.87 0.68
CA ILE A 99 3.23 2.45 1.95
C ILE A 99 2.90 3.94 2.08
N TYR A 100 2.21 4.50 1.07
CA TYR A 100 1.72 5.87 1.03
C TYR A 100 0.19 5.97 0.80
N ARG A 101 -0.36 7.18 1.01
CA ARG A 101 -1.73 7.63 0.80
C ARG A 101 -1.95 7.86 -0.68
N ILE A 102 -2.25 6.77 -1.36
CA ILE A 102 -2.58 6.75 -2.78
C ILE A 102 -4.08 6.61 -2.98
N HIS A 103 -4.58 7.13 -4.11
CA HIS A 103 -5.95 6.87 -4.53
C HIS A 103 -6.17 5.38 -4.78
N HIS A 104 -7.38 4.90 -4.48
CA HIS A 104 -7.76 3.50 -4.65
C HIS A 104 -6.77 2.51 -3.99
N TRP A 105 -6.28 2.84 -2.79
CA TRP A 105 -5.33 1.99 -2.04
C TRP A 105 -5.73 0.51 -2.02
N HIS A 106 -7.01 0.23 -1.78
CA HIS A 106 -7.50 -1.15 -1.76
C HIS A 106 -7.47 -1.86 -3.12
N LYS A 107 -7.72 -1.15 -4.23
CA LYS A 107 -7.56 -1.73 -5.57
C LYS A 107 -6.10 -2.14 -5.78
N ASN A 108 -5.17 -1.25 -5.44
CA ASN A 108 -3.74 -1.50 -5.57
C ASN A 108 -3.27 -2.66 -4.66
N LEU A 109 -3.84 -2.80 -3.47
CA LEU A 109 -3.55 -3.93 -2.58
C LEU A 109 -3.97 -5.26 -3.22
N GLU A 110 -5.20 -5.34 -3.75
CA GLU A 110 -5.67 -6.55 -4.44
C GLU A 110 -4.85 -6.87 -5.69
N ASP A 111 -4.43 -5.84 -6.42
CA ASP A 111 -3.53 -5.99 -7.57
C ASP A 111 -2.19 -6.60 -7.13
N VAL A 112 -1.59 -6.16 -6.01
CA VAL A 112 -0.35 -6.76 -5.47
C VAL A 112 -0.51 -8.24 -5.19
N TYR A 113 -1.59 -8.65 -4.52
CA TYR A 113 -1.82 -10.07 -4.22
C TYR A 113 -2.10 -10.90 -5.48
N THR A 114 -2.82 -10.32 -6.44
CA THR A 114 -3.07 -10.96 -7.74
C THR A 114 -1.77 -11.16 -8.51
N LEU A 115 -0.94 -10.12 -8.59
CA LEU A 115 0.37 -10.13 -9.24
C LEU A 115 1.30 -11.15 -8.60
N ARG A 116 1.38 -11.18 -7.26
CA ARG A 116 2.23 -12.15 -6.52
C ARG A 116 1.85 -13.60 -6.79
N ASN A 117 0.56 -13.89 -6.94
CA ASN A 117 0.10 -15.24 -7.26
C ASN A 117 0.44 -15.67 -8.71
N GLN A 118 0.67 -14.70 -9.60
CA GLN A 118 0.97 -14.95 -11.03
C GLN A 118 2.47 -14.91 -11.34
N ILE A 119 3.26 -14.18 -10.53
CA ILE A 119 4.70 -13.97 -10.74
C ILE A 119 5.48 -14.98 -9.89
N ARG A 120 6.15 -15.92 -10.56
CA ARG A 120 7.00 -16.92 -9.88
C ARG A 120 8.28 -16.32 -9.27
N SER A 121 8.87 -15.35 -9.96
CA SER A 121 10.10 -14.66 -9.55
C SER A 121 10.21 -13.32 -10.24
N ILE A 122 10.83 -12.33 -9.58
CA ILE A 122 11.16 -11.03 -10.19
C ILE A 122 12.50 -11.17 -10.92
N PRO A 123 12.60 -10.86 -12.22
CA PRO A 123 13.87 -10.88 -12.93
C PRO A 123 14.89 -9.89 -12.35
N PRO A 124 16.19 -10.21 -12.27
CA PRO A 124 17.19 -9.34 -11.63
C PRO A 124 17.28 -7.93 -12.19
N HIS A 125 17.11 -7.75 -13.50
CA HIS A 125 17.12 -6.42 -14.14
C HIS A 125 15.90 -5.57 -13.76
N ILE A 126 14.77 -6.21 -13.42
CA ILE A 126 13.57 -5.53 -12.91
C ILE A 126 13.71 -5.27 -11.41
N GLU A 127 14.27 -6.21 -10.65
CA GLU A 127 14.57 -6.02 -9.22
C GLU A 127 15.55 -4.85 -8.99
N ALA A 128 16.53 -4.67 -9.88
CA ALA A 128 17.45 -3.54 -9.87
C ALA A 128 16.76 -2.17 -9.99
N LEU A 129 15.50 -2.13 -10.45
CA LEU A 129 14.70 -0.90 -10.51
C LEU A 129 14.08 -0.52 -9.16
N LEU A 130 14.11 -1.40 -8.16
CA LEU A 130 13.49 -1.16 -6.86
C LEU A 130 13.96 0.15 -6.20
N PRO A 131 15.27 0.46 -6.08
CA PRO A 131 15.71 1.71 -5.46
C PRO A 131 15.17 2.95 -6.20
N LEU A 132 15.14 2.89 -7.53
CA LEU A 132 14.61 3.97 -8.37
C LEU A 132 13.08 4.13 -8.18
N ALA A 133 12.35 3.02 -8.09
CA ALA A 133 10.91 3.03 -7.83
C ALA A 133 10.59 3.57 -6.43
N GLN A 134 11.37 3.21 -5.41
CA GLN A 134 11.25 3.74 -4.04
C GLN A 134 11.50 5.26 -4.01
N GLU A 135 12.55 5.73 -4.67
CA GLU A 135 12.85 7.16 -4.78
C GLU A 135 11.73 7.92 -5.50
N HIS A 136 11.25 7.40 -6.64
CA HIS A 136 10.13 7.99 -7.36
C HIS A 136 8.87 8.06 -6.51
N ALA A 137 8.52 6.97 -5.82
CA ALA A 137 7.35 6.92 -4.93
C ALA A 137 7.49 7.92 -3.77
N ARG A 138 8.68 8.04 -3.16
CA ARG A 138 8.94 9.02 -2.11
C ARG A 138 8.75 10.44 -2.61
N ASN A 139 9.31 10.79 -3.77
CA ASN A 139 9.19 12.14 -4.34
C ASN A 139 7.76 12.47 -4.76
N TYR A 140 7.02 11.48 -5.26
CA TYR A 140 5.68 11.68 -5.80
C TYR A 140 4.58 11.65 -4.73
N TYR A 141 4.65 10.71 -3.77
CA TYR A 141 3.59 10.48 -2.78
C TYR A 141 3.87 11.08 -1.40
N ALA A 142 5.13 11.14 -0.94
CA ALA A 142 5.42 11.63 0.42
C ALA A 142 5.01 13.10 0.66
N PRO A 143 5.11 14.03 -0.31
CA PRO A 143 4.60 15.39 -0.11
C PRO A 143 3.08 15.42 0.16
N ARG A 144 2.32 14.47 -0.41
CA ARG A 144 0.88 14.35 -0.19
C ARG A 144 0.56 13.79 1.20
N HIS A 145 1.49 13.07 1.84
CA HIS A 145 1.35 12.63 3.23
C HIS A 145 1.39 13.75 4.25
N LYS A 146 2.17 14.80 3.99
CA LYS A 146 2.46 15.85 4.98
C LYS A 146 1.20 16.55 5.51
N PHE A 147 0.12 16.54 4.73
CA PHE A 147 -1.15 17.18 5.07
C PHE A 147 -2.13 16.26 5.81
N SER A 148 -1.72 15.03 6.11
CA SER A 148 -2.60 14.07 6.77
C SER A 148 -2.50 14.20 8.28
N PRO A 149 -3.62 14.05 9.02
CA PRO A 149 -3.59 14.09 10.47
C PRO A 149 -2.67 12.99 10.98
N VAL A 150 -1.67 13.42 11.77
CA VAL A 150 -0.80 12.55 12.56
C VAL A 150 -1.68 11.90 13.62
N ILE A 151 -1.83 10.58 13.56
CA ILE A 151 -2.42 9.79 14.65
C ILE A 151 -1.23 9.18 15.40
N PRO A 152 -0.85 9.73 16.55
CA PRO A 152 0.40 9.36 17.21
C PRO A 152 0.17 8.15 18.12
N VAL A 153 0.19 6.93 17.59
CA VAL A 153 0.15 5.74 18.46
C VAL A 153 0.66 4.47 17.77
N ALA A 154 1.91 4.13 18.04
CA ALA A 154 2.46 2.78 17.94
C ALA A 154 3.64 2.67 18.93
N CYS A 155 3.90 1.50 19.49
CA CYS A 155 5.00 1.30 20.44
C CYS A 155 6.41 1.30 19.81
N HIS A 156 6.52 1.64 18.52
CA HIS A 156 7.80 1.59 17.81
C HIS A 156 8.78 2.67 18.32
N PRO A 157 10.02 2.31 18.74
CA PRO A 157 10.95 3.24 19.40
C PRO A 157 11.40 4.42 18.53
N ALA A 158 11.37 4.27 17.20
CA ALA A 158 11.69 5.35 16.25
C ALA A 158 10.57 6.41 16.10
N ILE A 159 9.42 6.26 16.77
CA ILE A 159 8.32 7.23 16.70
C ILE A 159 8.46 8.24 17.86
N PRO A 160 8.59 9.54 17.57
CA PRO A 160 8.96 10.56 18.57
C PRO A 160 7.88 10.86 19.62
N ASN A 161 6.60 10.59 19.31
CA ASN A 161 5.52 10.64 20.29
C ASN A 161 5.27 9.23 20.80
N GLN A 162 5.96 8.86 21.87
CA GLN A 162 5.77 7.55 22.51
C GLN A 162 4.30 7.39 22.94
N PRO A 163 3.80 6.15 22.95
CA PRO A 163 2.43 5.86 23.35
C PRO A 163 2.11 6.47 24.71
N ASN A 164 0.96 7.16 24.81
CA ASN A 164 0.47 7.68 26.09
C ASN A 164 0.02 6.49 26.99
N ALA A 165 -0.27 6.78 28.27
CA ALA A 165 -0.66 5.76 29.25
C ALA A 165 -1.86 4.89 28.80
N LEU A 166 -2.79 5.45 28.01
CA LEU A 166 -3.93 4.71 27.46
C LEU A 166 -3.48 3.65 26.44
N HIS A 167 -2.49 3.93 25.60
CA HIS A 167 -2.01 2.94 24.62
C HIS A 167 -1.33 1.75 25.29
N GLY A 168 -0.48 1.98 26.31
CA GLY A 168 0.09 0.88 27.11
C GLY A 168 -0.97 0.05 27.83
N LEU A 169 -1.98 0.72 28.42
CA LEU A 169 -3.12 0.05 29.04
C LEU A 169 -3.91 -0.82 28.04
N LEU A 170 -4.08 -0.35 26.79
CA LEU A 170 -4.77 -1.10 25.75
C LEU A 170 -3.99 -2.36 25.36
N HIS A 171 -2.65 -2.33 25.31
CA HIS A 171 -1.83 -3.53 25.15
C HIS A 171 -2.09 -4.55 26.26
N ASP A 172 -2.06 -4.11 27.52
CA ASP A 172 -2.28 -4.97 28.68
C ASP A 172 -3.68 -5.60 28.71
N ARG A 173 -4.69 -4.88 28.20
CA ARG A 173 -6.09 -5.35 28.14
C ARG A 173 -6.36 -6.27 26.94
N LEU A 174 -5.68 -6.07 25.82
CA LEU A 174 -5.88 -6.82 24.58
C LEU A 174 -5.36 -8.27 24.66
N ARG A 175 -4.33 -8.52 25.49
CA ARG A 175 -3.70 -9.83 25.75
C ARG A 175 -3.58 -10.74 24.52
N PHE A 176 -2.61 -10.46 23.66
CA PHE A 176 -2.18 -11.39 22.60
C PHE A 176 -1.34 -12.54 23.20
N GLY A 177 -1.97 -13.43 23.98
CA GLY A 177 -1.29 -14.47 24.76
C GLY A 177 -1.06 -14.06 26.22
N ALA A 178 0.07 -14.49 26.82
CA ALA A 178 0.36 -14.28 28.25
C ALA A 178 0.90 -12.87 28.58
N GLN A 179 1.60 -12.23 27.63
CA GLN A 179 2.10 -10.86 27.71
C GLN A 179 1.97 -10.18 26.34
N PRO A 180 1.80 -8.84 26.29
CA PRO A 180 1.78 -8.10 25.03
C PRO A 180 3.12 -8.19 24.30
N LEU A 181 3.08 -8.45 22.99
CA LEU A 181 4.29 -8.56 22.16
C LEU A 181 5.04 -7.24 22.06
N ALA A 182 4.32 -6.12 22.10
CA ALA A 182 4.92 -4.79 22.05
C ALA A 182 5.88 -4.50 23.22
N HIS A 183 5.69 -5.19 24.35
CA HIS A 183 6.53 -5.05 25.55
C HIS A 183 7.75 -5.98 25.55
N GLU A 184 7.83 -6.91 24.59
CA GLU A 184 8.99 -7.78 24.47
C GLU A 184 10.23 -6.99 24.04
N LYS A 185 11.37 -7.28 24.69
CA LYS A 185 12.64 -6.65 24.35
C LYS A 185 12.98 -6.92 22.88
N ASP A 186 13.33 -5.86 22.15
CA ASP A 186 13.71 -5.90 20.74
C ASP A 186 12.59 -6.36 19.77
N ALA A 187 11.31 -6.35 20.18
CA ALA A 187 10.18 -6.75 19.32
C ALA A 187 10.18 -6.04 17.95
N TRP A 188 10.52 -4.74 17.97
CA TRP A 188 10.58 -3.89 16.78
C TRP A 188 11.90 -3.95 15.99
N ARG A 189 12.90 -4.69 16.49
CA ARG A 189 14.12 -5.02 15.71
C ARG A 189 13.92 -6.27 14.88
N ALA A 190 12.67 -6.55 14.53
CA ALA A 190 12.23 -7.74 13.83
C ALA A 190 12.71 -9.02 14.53
N PHE A 191 12.64 -9.06 15.87
CA PHE A 191 13.02 -10.20 16.71
C PHE A 191 14.38 -10.81 16.32
N PRO A 192 15.50 -10.13 16.62
CA PRO A 192 16.83 -10.44 16.05
C PRO A 192 17.37 -11.84 16.41
N HIS A 193 16.80 -12.47 17.45
CA HIS A 193 17.14 -13.81 17.90
C HIS A 193 16.34 -14.92 17.17
N LEU A 194 15.25 -14.58 16.50
CA LEU A 194 14.41 -15.52 15.76
C LEU A 194 14.83 -15.58 14.28
N LYS A 195 14.54 -16.71 13.62
CA LYS A 195 14.86 -16.92 12.19
C LYS A 195 13.69 -17.52 11.44
N GLY A 196 13.71 -17.37 10.12
CA GLY A 196 12.75 -18.02 9.21
C GLY A 196 11.29 -17.71 9.56
N ALA A 197 10.44 -18.75 9.48
CA ALA A 197 9.01 -18.63 9.70
C ALA A 197 8.65 -18.12 11.11
N GLU A 198 9.36 -18.57 12.15
CA GLU A 198 9.08 -18.15 13.53
C GLU A 198 9.22 -16.63 13.72
N ARG A 199 10.27 -16.06 13.12
CA ARG A 199 10.48 -14.59 13.11
C ARG A 199 9.31 -13.88 12.42
N ILE A 200 8.92 -14.38 11.25
CA ILE A 200 7.84 -13.79 10.44
C ILE A 200 6.50 -13.87 11.18
N ASP A 201 6.17 -15.01 11.79
CA ASP A 201 4.96 -15.21 12.57
C ASP A 201 4.89 -14.26 13.77
N ARG A 202 6.02 -14.07 14.47
CA ARG A 202 6.11 -13.10 15.58
C ARG A 202 5.92 -11.66 15.11
N MET A 203 6.49 -11.29 13.98
CA MET A 203 6.27 -9.98 13.37
C MET A 203 4.81 -9.78 12.93
N HIS A 204 4.15 -10.82 12.39
CA HIS A 204 2.72 -10.76 12.03
C HIS A 204 1.86 -10.49 13.26
N ARG A 205 2.10 -11.23 14.34
CA ARG A 205 1.34 -11.08 15.59
C ARG A 205 1.58 -9.72 16.24
N LEU A 206 2.83 -9.23 16.25
CA LEU A 206 3.15 -7.90 16.78
C LEU A 206 2.37 -6.81 16.02
N LEU A 207 2.37 -6.86 14.68
CA LEU A 207 1.61 -5.89 13.89
C LEU A 207 0.10 -6.03 14.07
N ALA A 208 -0.42 -7.25 14.20
CA ALA A 208 -1.84 -7.47 14.47
C ALA A 208 -2.25 -6.86 15.81
N GLU A 209 -1.45 -7.07 16.86
CA GLU A 209 -1.64 -6.46 18.18
C GLU A 209 -1.66 -4.93 18.10
N GLU A 210 -0.65 -4.33 17.47
CA GLU A 210 -0.51 -2.88 17.35
C GLU A 210 -1.63 -2.23 16.53
N VAL A 211 -2.04 -2.87 15.45
CA VAL A 211 -3.16 -2.38 14.62
C VAL A 211 -4.47 -2.36 15.43
N MET A 212 -4.69 -3.38 16.25
CA MET A 212 -5.86 -3.45 17.11
C MET A 212 -5.82 -2.39 18.23
N VAL A 213 -4.67 -2.19 18.87
CA VAL A 213 -4.47 -1.11 19.86
C VAL A 213 -4.65 0.26 19.21
N PHE A 214 -4.09 0.48 18.03
CA PHE A 214 -4.26 1.70 17.24
C PHE A 214 -5.74 1.97 16.94
N ALA A 215 -6.49 0.94 16.51
CA ALA A 215 -7.92 1.06 16.25
C ALA A 215 -8.69 1.41 17.52
N ALA A 216 -8.35 0.78 18.66
CA ALA A 216 -8.98 1.06 19.94
C ALA A 216 -8.72 2.49 20.42
N HIS A 217 -7.46 2.91 20.32
CA HIS A 217 -7.02 4.26 20.67
C HIS A 217 -7.72 5.33 19.84
N THR A 218 -7.73 5.16 18.52
CA THR A 218 -8.38 6.10 17.60
C THR A 218 -9.87 6.25 17.91
N ARG A 219 -10.54 5.14 18.27
CA ARG A 219 -11.95 5.16 18.68
C ARG A 219 -12.17 5.93 19.98
N SER A 220 -11.29 5.75 20.97
CA SER A 220 -11.40 6.40 22.28
C SER A 220 -11.16 7.91 22.25
N GLU A 221 -10.39 8.41 21.28
CA GLU A 221 -10.15 9.85 21.13
C GLU A 221 -11.33 10.60 20.47
N GLU A 222 -12.48 9.96 20.25
CA GLU A 222 -13.63 10.48 19.49
C GLU A 222 -13.28 11.05 18.11
N ARG A 223 -12.05 10.81 17.62
CA ARG A 223 -11.66 10.96 16.23
C ARG A 223 -12.38 9.85 15.48
N GLY A 224 -13.67 10.08 15.21
CA GLY A 224 -14.53 9.09 14.59
C GLY A 224 -13.87 8.49 13.34
N PHE A 225 -14.26 7.27 12.98
CA PHE A 225 -13.90 6.70 11.69
C PHE A 225 -14.92 7.21 10.68
N PRO A 226 -14.65 8.27 9.88
CA PRO A 226 -15.66 8.80 8.97
C PRO A 226 -16.16 7.75 7.96
N GLU A 227 -15.38 6.68 7.74
CA GLU A 227 -15.62 5.65 6.73
C GLU A 227 -15.96 4.25 7.31
N ALA A 228 -15.79 3.98 8.62
CA ALA A 228 -15.98 2.63 9.16
C ALA A 228 -17.29 2.51 9.95
N ARG A 229 -18.23 1.72 9.43
CA ARG A 229 -19.54 1.43 10.04
C ARG A 229 -19.64 0.00 10.56
N THR A 230 -18.69 -0.85 10.20
CA THR A 230 -18.59 -2.26 10.58
C THR A 230 -17.19 -2.60 11.10
N ASP A 231 -17.06 -3.69 11.87
CA ASP A 231 -15.76 -4.16 12.38
C ASP A 231 -14.78 -4.52 11.24
N ALA A 232 -15.30 -5.04 10.13
CA ALA A 232 -14.50 -5.33 8.94
C ALA A 232 -13.94 -4.05 8.29
N GLU A 233 -14.76 -2.98 8.19
CA GLU A 233 -14.30 -1.68 7.71
C GLU A 233 -13.31 -1.03 8.68
N LEU A 234 -13.51 -1.19 9.99
CA LEU A 234 -12.59 -0.69 11.01
C LEU A 234 -11.23 -1.37 10.91
N LYS A 235 -11.20 -2.71 10.83
CA LYS A 235 -9.99 -3.51 10.62
C LYS A 235 -9.27 -3.10 9.35
N ARG A 236 -10.00 -2.94 8.25
CA ARG A 236 -9.47 -2.51 6.96
C ARG A 236 -8.89 -1.10 7.03
N TYR A 237 -9.60 -0.18 7.67
CA TYR A 237 -9.15 1.20 7.89
C TYR A 237 -7.89 1.22 8.75
N ALA A 238 -7.88 0.54 9.90
CA ALA A 238 -6.76 0.51 10.82
C ALA A 238 -5.50 -0.04 10.15
N LEU A 239 -5.58 -1.17 9.45
CA LEU A 239 -4.45 -1.73 8.70
C LEU A 239 -3.95 -0.76 7.63
N ARG A 240 -4.87 -0.11 6.89
CA ARG A 240 -4.54 0.88 5.86
C ARG A 240 -3.80 2.07 6.46
N GLU A 241 -4.37 2.70 7.49
CA GLU A 241 -3.77 3.85 8.15
C GLU A 241 -2.41 3.47 8.75
N PHE A 242 -2.31 2.30 9.40
CA PHE A 242 -1.05 1.83 9.97
C PHE A 242 0.04 1.63 8.90
N ALA A 243 -0.30 1.03 7.75
CA ALA A 243 0.59 0.88 6.60
C ALA A 243 1.08 2.21 6.01
N MET A 244 0.29 3.28 6.15
CA MET A 244 0.60 4.62 5.65
C MET A 244 1.08 5.58 6.75
N SER A 245 1.25 5.10 7.99
CA SER A 245 1.54 5.94 9.16
C SER A 245 3.06 6.09 9.42
N HIS A 246 3.43 6.45 10.65
CA HIS A 246 4.79 6.77 11.09
C HIS A 246 5.68 5.55 11.38
N LEU A 247 5.24 4.34 11.03
CA LEU A 247 6.15 3.20 11.05
C LEU A 247 7.36 3.46 10.15
N PRO A 248 8.56 2.97 10.54
CA PRO A 248 9.69 2.89 9.63
C PRO A 248 9.32 2.23 8.29
N GLU A 249 10.00 2.64 7.23
CA GLU A 249 9.64 2.26 5.85
C GLU A 249 9.64 0.73 5.65
N ASP A 250 10.60 0.03 6.24
CA ASP A 250 10.72 -1.43 6.25
C ASP A 250 9.51 -2.12 6.90
N TRP A 251 9.04 -1.62 8.04
CA TRP A 251 7.84 -2.15 8.70
C TRP A 251 6.56 -1.87 7.90
N ARG A 252 6.48 -0.73 7.19
CA ARG A 252 5.36 -0.45 6.27
C ARG A 252 5.36 -1.41 5.09
N TYR A 253 6.52 -1.68 4.48
CA TYR A 253 6.65 -2.70 3.43
C TYR A 253 6.26 -4.07 3.95
N PHE A 254 6.72 -4.44 5.14
CA PHE A 254 6.37 -5.72 5.75
C PHE A 254 4.85 -5.85 5.91
N LEU A 255 4.17 -4.82 6.42
CA LEU A 255 2.72 -4.83 6.56
C LEU A 255 2.01 -4.99 5.21
N VAL A 256 2.40 -4.21 4.18
CA VAL A 256 1.80 -4.33 2.84
C VAL A 256 2.00 -5.73 2.26
N ASN A 257 3.19 -6.31 2.44
CA ASN A 257 3.53 -7.64 1.92
C ASN A 257 2.91 -8.79 2.72
N HIS A 258 2.46 -8.54 3.94
CA HIS A 258 1.85 -9.55 4.81
C HIS A 258 0.45 -9.16 5.28
N TYR A 259 -0.22 -8.26 4.55
CA TYR A 259 -1.51 -7.70 4.94
C TYR A 259 -2.56 -8.78 5.23
N ARG A 260 -2.71 -9.78 4.36
CA ARG A 260 -3.71 -10.84 4.52
C ARG A 260 -3.43 -11.74 5.73
N GLU A 261 -2.15 -12.05 5.96
CA GLU A 261 -1.67 -12.84 7.11
C GLU A 261 -1.85 -12.08 8.43
N ILE A 262 -1.54 -10.78 8.46
CA ILE A 262 -1.75 -9.92 9.62
C ILE A 262 -3.25 -9.74 9.86
N ALA A 263 -4.04 -9.49 8.81
CA ALA A 263 -5.47 -9.32 8.90
C ALA A 263 -6.16 -10.59 9.44
N SER A 264 -5.75 -11.79 9.05
CA SER A 264 -6.39 -13.03 9.53
C SER A 264 -6.18 -13.27 11.03
N LEU A 265 -5.19 -12.64 11.64
CA LEU A 265 -4.93 -12.70 13.10
C LEU A 265 -5.84 -11.78 13.92
N ILE A 266 -6.52 -10.82 13.30
CA ILE A 266 -7.41 -9.88 13.97
C ILE A 266 -8.83 -10.45 13.99
N PRO A 267 -9.44 -10.72 15.17
CA PRO A 267 -10.80 -11.24 15.27
C PRO A 267 -11.84 -10.31 14.62
N ASP A 268 -12.83 -10.88 13.93
CA ASP A 268 -13.86 -10.10 13.25
C ASP A 268 -14.84 -9.38 14.20
N ASP A 269 -14.88 -9.79 15.48
CA ASP A 269 -15.68 -9.17 16.55
C ASP A 269 -14.86 -8.20 17.43
N TRP A 270 -13.61 -7.93 17.04
CA TRP A 270 -12.69 -7.08 17.80
C TRP A 270 -13.27 -5.68 18.04
N GLY A 271 -13.88 -5.07 17.02
CA GLY A 271 -14.40 -3.70 17.10
C GLY A 271 -15.47 -3.52 18.17
N LYS A 272 -16.26 -4.55 18.48
CA LYS A 272 -17.23 -4.53 19.58
C LYS A 272 -16.56 -4.50 20.96
N LYS A 273 -15.45 -5.25 21.11
CA LYS A 273 -14.69 -5.35 22.36
C LYS A 273 -13.89 -4.09 22.68
N VAL A 274 -13.60 -3.26 21.68
CA VAL A 274 -12.92 -1.96 21.87
C VAL A 274 -13.64 -1.06 22.88
N ALA A 275 -14.98 -1.02 22.86
CA ALA A 275 -15.75 -0.20 23.80
C ALA A 275 -15.55 -0.67 25.25
N ASP A 276 -15.52 -1.99 25.46
CA ASP A 276 -15.28 -2.60 26.78
C ASP A 276 -13.83 -2.38 27.25
N LEU A 277 -12.89 -2.29 26.31
CA LEU A 277 -11.45 -2.11 26.58
C LEU A 277 -11.04 -0.68 26.90
N VAL A 278 -11.84 0.33 26.57
CA VAL A 278 -11.58 1.73 26.95
C VAL A 278 -12.14 2.01 28.37
N GLY A 279 -13.02 1.14 28.87
CA GLY A 279 -13.72 1.30 30.14
C GLY A 279 -14.98 2.18 29.99
N PRO A 280 -15.89 2.17 30.98
CA PRO A 280 -17.02 3.11 30.96
C PRO A 280 -16.48 4.55 30.87
N GLU A 281 -17.16 5.42 30.12
CA GLU A 281 -16.91 6.86 30.21
C GLU A 281 -16.88 7.24 31.69
N PRO A 282 -15.87 8.02 32.16
CA PRO A 282 -15.94 8.56 33.50
C PRO A 282 -17.27 9.32 33.60
N ASP A 283 -18.12 8.85 34.50
CA ASP A 283 -19.45 9.39 34.71
C ASP A 283 -19.29 10.90 34.93
N LYS A 284 -19.76 11.72 33.98
CA LYS A 284 -19.80 13.19 34.13
C LYS A 284 -20.78 13.62 35.25
N ARG A 285 -21.30 12.64 36.01
CA ARG A 285 -22.16 12.78 37.18
C ARG A 285 -21.72 11.86 38.32
N ALA A 286 -20.43 11.86 38.67
CA ALA A 286 -20.04 11.53 40.05
C ALA A 286 -19.83 12.85 40.83
N PRO A 287 -20.42 13.01 42.03
CA PRO A 287 -20.46 14.27 42.80
C PRO A 287 -19.08 14.74 43.28
#